data_AF-L1P8S6-F1
#
_entry.id   AF-L1P8S6-F1
#
_cell.length_a   1.000
_cell.length_b   1.000
_cell.length_c   1.000
_cell.angle_alpha   90.00
_cell.angle_beta   90.00
_cell.angle_gamma   90.00
#
_symmetry.space_group_name_H-M   'P 1'
#
loop_
_entity.id
_entity.type
_entity.pdbx_description
1 polymer ?
#
loop_
_entity_poly.entity_id
_entity_poly.type
_entity_poly.pdbx_seq_one_letter_code
_entity_poly.pdbx_strand_id
1 'polypeptide(L)'
;MIQTNINRKELYKIFKYDEFSEREGYYQIPYYGCPYKGNELGNANVILIPKTKRFDTYAITSKCNDNEPCWEKVRQEISSLSIEELNKHFNAVIFIIDKKYLEHTPHLETSYNPKYPYKEDAYVLENGKWSIRKTYTITDEIEQEIHNLQDKYIDSLVEEYRFRE
;
A
#
# COMPACT_ATOMS: atom_id res chain seq x y z
N MET A 1 -18.47 -6.60 -19.04
CA MET A 1 -17.51 -6.44 -17.93
C MET A 1 -17.07 -4.99 -17.91
N ILE A 2 -17.49 -4.19 -16.93
CA ILE A 2 -17.01 -2.81 -16.80
C ILE A 2 -15.68 -2.89 -16.05
N GLN A 3 -14.59 -2.91 -16.81
CA GLN A 3 -13.25 -2.76 -16.27
C GLN A 3 -13.13 -1.30 -15.85
N THR A 4 -13.21 -1.02 -14.55
CA THR A 4 -12.88 0.30 -14.01
C THR A 4 -11.41 0.56 -14.31
N ASN A 5 -11.14 1.27 -15.41
CA ASN A 5 -9.81 1.70 -15.79
C ASN A 5 -9.35 2.77 -14.79
N ILE A 6 -8.81 2.33 -13.65
CA ILE A 6 -8.09 3.24 -12.76
C ILE A 6 -6.98 3.90 -13.58
N ASN A 7 -6.96 5.24 -13.56
CA ASN A 7 -5.89 5.99 -14.19
C ASN A 7 -4.58 5.68 -13.46
N ARG A 8 -3.66 5.00 -14.14
CA ARG A 8 -2.36 4.58 -13.58
C ARG A 8 -1.52 5.75 -13.03
N LYS A 9 -1.79 6.98 -13.46
CA LYS A 9 -1.16 8.18 -12.86
C LYS A 9 -1.60 8.39 -11.41
N GLU A 10 -2.84 8.08 -11.06
CA GLU A 10 -3.35 8.20 -9.69
C GLU A 10 -2.68 7.18 -8.75
N LEU A 11 -2.37 5.98 -9.25
CA LEU A 11 -1.60 4.97 -8.49
C LEU A 11 -0.21 5.45 -8.08
N TYR A 12 0.40 6.37 -8.83
CA TYR A 12 1.69 6.96 -8.45
C TYR A 12 1.55 8.15 -7.51
N LYS A 13 0.48 8.94 -7.66
CA LYS A 13 0.24 10.09 -6.80
C LYS A 13 0.02 9.65 -5.35
N ILE A 14 -0.62 8.51 -5.12
CA ILE A 14 -0.95 8.05 -3.77
C ILE A 14 0.27 7.85 -2.87
N PHE A 15 1.45 7.58 -3.43
CA PHE A 15 2.71 7.51 -2.68
C PHE A 15 3.11 8.82 -2.01
N LYS A 16 2.40 9.92 -2.27
CA LYS A 16 2.67 11.26 -1.72
C LYS A 16 1.57 11.78 -0.81
N TYR A 17 0.57 10.96 -0.48
CA TYR A 17 -0.58 11.39 0.32
C TYR A 17 -0.32 11.39 1.83
N ASP A 18 0.61 10.54 2.26
CA ASP A 18 1.02 10.43 3.64
C ASP A 18 2.43 9.86 3.76
N GLU A 19 2.95 9.85 4.98
CA GLU A 19 4.20 9.20 5.31
C GLU A 19 4.03 7.67 5.40
N PHE A 20 5.12 6.97 5.12
CA PHE A 20 5.18 5.52 5.18
C PHE A 20 5.67 5.07 6.55
N SER A 21 4.97 4.17 7.21
CA SER A 21 5.46 3.48 8.40
C SER A 21 6.09 2.14 8.02
N GLU A 22 7.18 1.78 8.68
CA GLU A 22 7.84 0.48 8.52
C GLU A 22 7.01 -0.66 9.12
N ARG A 23 7.10 -1.82 8.47
CA ARG A 23 6.69 -3.12 8.99
C ARG A 23 7.76 -4.16 8.62
N GLU A 24 7.66 -5.35 9.17
CA GLU A 24 8.62 -6.42 8.85
C GLU A 24 8.61 -6.75 7.35
N GLY A 25 9.62 -6.26 6.63
CA GLY A 25 9.83 -6.53 5.20
C GLY A 25 9.27 -5.49 4.23
N TYR A 26 8.52 -4.48 4.68
CA TYR A 26 7.89 -3.49 3.81
C TYR A 26 7.56 -2.18 4.52
N TYR A 27 7.12 -1.19 3.76
CA TYR A 27 6.59 0.08 4.26
C TYR A 27 5.13 0.25 3.85
N GLN A 28 4.30 0.86 4.70
CA GLN A 28 2.87 1.02 4.47
C GLN A 28 2.41 2.44 4.79
N ILE A 29 1.54 3.02 3.95
CA ILE A 29 0.81 4.24 4.32
C ILE A 29 -0.33 3.85 5.28
N PRO A 30 -0.38 4.42 6.50
CA PRO A 30 -1.49 4.16 7.41
C PRO A 30 -2.82 4.74 6.89
N TYR A 31 -3.93 4.34 7.51
CA TYR A 31 -5.26 4.90 7.24
C TYR A 31 -5.71 4.88 5.77
N TYR A 32 -5.40 3.80 5.05
CA TYR A 32 -5.89 3.51 3.69
C TYR A 32 -5.66 4.65 2.67
N GLY A 33 -4.49 5.30 2.74
CA GLY A 33 -4.08 6.26 1.71
C GLY A 33 -4.84 7.59 1.77
N CYS A 34 -5.33 7.96 2.97
CA CYS A 34 -5.97 9.24 3.25
C CYS A 34 -7.12 9.60 2.26
N PRO A 35 -8.24 8.85 2.27
CA PRO A 35 -9.37 9.10 1.38
C PRO A 35 -9.95 10.53 1.49
N TYR A 36 -9.72 11.23 2.62
CA TYR A 36 -10.16 12.61 2.86
C TYR A 36 -9.31 13.70 2.17
N LYS A 37 -8.08 13.41 1.75
CA LYS A 37 -7.19 14.38 1.08
C LYS A 37 -7.40 14.45 -0.45
N GLY A 38 -8.58 14.04 -0.94
CA GLY A 38 -8.89 14.06 -2.37
C GLY A 38 -8.30 12.89 -3.16
N ASN A 39 -8.05 11.75 -2.52
CA ASN A 39 -7.69 10.51 -3.22
C ASN A 39 -8.85 10.09 -4.14
N GLU A 40 -8.59 9.95 -5.44
CA GLU A 40 -9.60 9.54 -6.43
C GLU A 40 -9.85 8.03 -6.46
N LEU A 41 -8.96 7.22 -5.89
CA LEU A 41 -8.98 5.75 -5.93
C LEU A 41 -10.03 5.14 -4.99
N GLY A 42 -10.36 5.80 -3.87
CA GLY A 42 -11.18 5.25 -2.79
C GLY A 42 -10.34 4.93 -1.54
N ASN A 43 -10.66 3.85 -0.84
CA ASN A 43 -9.82 3.34 0.25
C ASN A 43 -8.70 2.53 -0.39
N ALA A 44 -7.46 2.89 -0.08
CA ALA A 44 -6.30 2.31 -0.73
C ALA A 44 -5.23 1.94 0.30
N ASN A 45 -5.05 0.64 0.54
CA ASN A 45 -3.95 0.15 1.36
C ASN A 45 -2.67 0.12 0.50
N VAL A 46 -1.73 1.03 0.75
CA VAL A 46 -0.54 1.26 -0.07
C VAL A 46 0.69 0.67 0.61
N ILE A 47 1.38 -0.22 -0.08
CA ILE A 47 2.56 -0.92 0.43
C ILE A 47 3.71 -0.77 -0.55
N LEU A 48 4.90 -0.41 -0.03
CA LEU A 48 6.17 -0.41 -0.73
C LEU A 48 7.05 -1.55 -0.22
N ILE A 49 7.51 -2.41 -1.14
CA ILE A 49 8.38 -3.54 -0.86
C ILE A 49 9.79 -3.22 -1.38
N PRO A 50 10.80 -3.13 -0.49
CA PRO A 50 12.17 -2.81 -0.89
C PRO A 50 12.75 -3.85 -1.85
N LYS A 51 13.37 -3.37 -2.94
CA LYS A 51 14.17 -4.18 -3.88
C LYS A 51 15.67 -4.04 -3.67
N THR A 52 16.08 -3.08 -2.85
CA THR A 52 17.48 -2.68 -2.70
C THR A 52 17.83 -2.55 -1.23
N LYS A 53 19.09 -2.85 -0.89
CA LYS A 53 19.59 -2.76 0.50
C LYS A 53 19.44 -1.38 1.14
N ARG A 54 19.35 -0.31 0.34
CA ARG A 54 19.23 1.07 0.84
C ARG A 54 18.01 1.25 1.75
N PHE A 55 16.91 0.58 1.42
CA PHE A 55 15.64 0.66 2.14
C PHE A 55 15.22 -0.71 2.68
N ASP A 56 16.15 -1.65 2.87
CA ASP A 56 15.83 -2.94 3.46
C ASP A 56 15.45 -2.71 4.94
N THR A 57 14.20 -3.03 5.28
CA THR A 57 13.65 -2.81 6.61
C THR A 57 14.41 -3.59 7.66
N TYR A 58 14.81 -4.85 7.42
CA TYR A 58 15.53 -5.66 8.41
C TYR A 58 16.92 -5.08 8.69
N ALA A 59 17.62 -4.65 7.64
CA ALA A 59 18.93 -4.02 7.77
C ALA A 59 18.86 -2.66 8.49
N ILE A 60 17.79 -1.90 8.26
CA ILE A 60 17.55 -0.62 8.93
C ILE A 60 17.12 -0.83 10.38
N THR A 61 16.19 -1.75 10.66
CA THR A 61 15.79 -2.11 12.03
C THR A 61 16.99 -2.52 12.87
N SER A 62 17.92 -3.29 12.31
CA SER A 62 19.16 -3.66 13.02
C SER A 62 20.06 -2.47 13.40
N LYS A 63 19.91 -1.33 12.71
CA LYS A 63 20.69 -0.10 12.95
C LYS A 63 19.94 0.92 13.80
N CYS A 64 18.66 1.13 13.50
CA CYS A 64 17.80 2.12 14.16
C CYS A 64 17.18 1.57 15.45
N ASN A 65 16.94 0.25 15.56
CA ASN A 65 16.09 -0.34 16.62
C ASN A 65 14.79 0.47 16.78
N ASP A 66 14.38 0.78 18.01
CA ASP A 66 13.21 1.62 18.31
C ASP A 66 13.53 3.13 18.34
N ASN A 67 14.61 3.57 17.68
CA ASN A 67 15.00 4.98 17.65
C ASN A 67 14.15 5.77 16.65
N GLU A 68 13.13 6.45 17.16
CA GLU A 68 12.19 7.22 16.35
C GLU A 68 12.85 8.31 15.48
N PRO A 69 13.80 9.13 15.98
CA PRO A 69 14.55 10.05 15.12
C PRO A 69 15.32 9.40 13.95
N CYS A 70 15.71 8.13 14.09
CA CYS A 70 16.35 7.35 13.02
C CYS A 70 15.33 6.96 11.95
N TRP A 71 14.19 6.41 12.35
CA TRP A 71 13.10 6.04 11.45
C TRP A 71 12.49 7.24 10.74
N GLU A 72 12.33 8.36 11.45
CA GLU A 72 11.83 9.60 10.88
C GLU A 72 12.65 10.05 9.66
N LYS A 73 13.98 9.95 9.74
CA LYS A 73 14.86 10.26 8.58
C LYS A 73 14.63 9.32 7.40
N VAL A 74 14.38 8.04 7.66
CA VAL A 74 14.08 7.04 6.62
C VAL A 74 12.75 7.36 5.95
N ARG A 75 11.71 7.70 6.73
CA ARG A 75 10.38 8.06 6.22
C ARG A 75 10.41 9.35 5.40
N GLN A 76 11.16 10.36 5.87
CA GLN A 76 11.41 11.59 5.13
C GLN A 76 12.16 11.34 3.82
N GLU A 77 13.17 10.46 3.84
CA GLU A 77 13.91 10.09 2.63
C GLU A 77 12.98 9.44 1.60
N ILE A 78 12.19 8.43 1.99
CA ILE A 78 11.21 7.77 1.09
C ILE A 78 10.22 8.79 0.52
N SER A 79 9.69 9.67 1.37
CA SER A 79 8.73 10.71 0.98
C SER A 79 9.33 11.73 -0.01
N SER A 80 10.64 11.97 0.05
CA SER A 80 11.35 12.87 -0.86
C SER A 80 11.68 12.27 -2.24
N LEU A 81 11.61 10.94 -2.41
CA LEU A 81 11.99 10.28 -3.65
C LEU A 81 11.09 10.69 -4.82
N SER A 82 11.67 10.85 -6.01
CA SER A 82 10.88 10.95 -7.24
C SER A 82 10.17 9.62 -7.55
N ILE A 83 9.17 9.62 -8.43
CA ILE A 83 8.53 8.38 -8.90
C ILE A 83 9.54 7.44 -9.56
N GLU A 84 10.54 7.98 -10.26
CA GLU A 84 11.61 7.20 -10.87
C GLU A 84 12.48 6.50 -9.82
N GLU A 85 12.89 7.22 -8.77
CA GLU A 85 13.66 6.63 -7.68
C GLU A 85 12.83 5.63 -6.85
N LEU A 86 11.53 5.89 -6.65
CA LEU A 86 10.62 4.90 -6.06
C LEU A 86 10.58 3.61 -6.89
N ASN A 87 10.40 3.71 -8.21
CA ASN A 87 10.39 2.54 -9.10
C ASN A 87 11.70 1.75 -9.09
N LYS A 88 12.83 2.43 -8.88
CA LYS A 88 14.16 1.81 -8.79
C LYS A 88 14.35 1.07 -7.48
N HIS A 89 13.88 1.64 -6.38
CA HIS A 89 14.12 1.12 -5.04
C HIS A 89 13.04 0.17 -4.51
N PHE A 90 11.83 0.24 -5.07
CA PHE A 90 10.66 -0.48 -4.54
C PHE A 90 9.83 -1.15 -5.64
N ASN A 91 9.25 -2.30 -5.30
CA ASN A 91 7.98 -2.73 -5.88
C ASN A 91 6.86 -2.22 -4.99
N ALA A 92 5.62 -2.24 -5.48
CA ALA A 92 4.48 -1.81 -4.68
C ALA A 92 3.28 -2.73 -4.88
N VAL A 93 2.44 -2.83 -3.86
CA VAL A 93 1.09 -3.36 -3.97
C VAL A 93 0.12 -2.35 -3.38
N ILE A 94 -1.00 -2.14 -4.06
CA ILE A 94 -2.08 -1.28 -3.60
C ILE A 94 -3.37 -2.08 -3.68
N PHE A 95 -3.99 -2.32 -2.52
CA PHE A 95 -5.34 -2.87 -2.45
C PHE A 95 -6.33 -1.72 -2.47
N ILE A 96 -7.25 -1.71 -3.44
CA ILE A 96 -8.16 -0.58 -3.68
C ILE A 96 -9.60 -1.04 -3.60
N ILE A 97 -10.35 -0.43 -2.68
CA ILE A 97 -11.80 -0.46 -2.64
C ILE A 97 -12.32 0.79 -3.35
N ASP A 98 -12.98 0.57 -4.49
CA ASP A 98 -13.59 1.63 -5.29
C ASP A 98 -14.61 2.44 -4.47
N LYS A 99 -14.62 3.76 -4.65
CA LYS A 99 -15.55 4.69 -4.00
C LYS A 99 -17.01 4.28 -4.07
N LYS A 100 -17.46 3.60 -5.12
CA LYS A 100 -18.87 3.13 -5.22
C LYS A 100 -19.25 2.13 -4.13
N TYR A 101 -18.26 1.48 -3.50
CA TYR A 101 -18.44 0.59 -2.37
C TYR A 101 -18.24 1.28 -1.02
N LEU A 102 -17.94 2.57 -0.99
CA LEU A 102 -17.67 3.31 0.23
C LEU A 102 -18.86 4.19 0.59
N GLU A 103 -19.23 4.19 1.87
CA GLU A 103 -20.22 5.09 2.45
C GLU A 103 -19.51 6.09 3.36
N HIS A 104 -19.83 7.37 3.19
CA HIS A 104 -19.29 8.41 4.05
C HIS A 104 -19.99 8.36 5.41
N THR A 105 -19.24 8.06 6.47
CA THR A 105 -19.72 8.05 7.85
C THR A 105 -19.08 9.21 8.61
N PRO A 106 -19.77 10.34 8.79
CA PRO A 106 -19.23 11.49 9.54
C PRO A 106 -18.80 11.06 10.96
N HIS A 107 -17.75 11.71 11.48
CA HIS A 107 -17.25 11.56 12.87
C HIS A 107 -16.45 10.29 13.21
N LEU A 108 -16.15 9.42 12.24
CA LEU A 108 -15.17 8.35 12.41
C LEU A 108 -13.77 8.79 11.94
N GLU A 109 -12.70 8.27 12.58
CA GLU A 109 -11.31 8.49 12.14
C GLU A 109 -11.14 8.13 10.66
N THR A 110 -11.79 7.04 10.23
CA THR A 110 -12.01 6.72 8.84
C THR A 110 -13.47 7.00 8.46
N SER A 111 -13.78 8.25 8.09
CA SER A 111 -15.09 8.66 7.57
C SER A 111 -15.53 8.04 6.22
N TYR A 112 -14.81 7.10 5.61
CA TYR A 112 -15.27 6.28 4.47
C TYR A 112 -15.13 4.79 4.80
N ASN A 113 -16.27 4.13 5.01
CA ASN A 113 -16.32 2.71 5.36
C ASN A 113 -16.86 1.88 4.19
N PRO A 114 -16.32 0.67 3.94
CA PRO A 114 -16.88 -0.23 2.95
C PRO A 114 -18.30 -0.68 3.31
N LYS A 115 -19.16 -0.78 2.29
CA LYS A 115 -20.47 -1.39 2.40
C LYS A 115 -20.45 -2.76 1.72
N TYR A 116 -20.86 -3.78 2.47
CA TYR A 116 -20.92 -5.14 1.97
C TYR A 116 -22.06 -5.36 0.95
N PRO A 117 -21.86 -6.28 -0.01
CA PRO A 117 -20.58 -6.84 -0.41
C PRO A 117 -19.76 -5.81 -1.21
N TYR A 118 -18.44 -5.82 -1.05
CA TYR A 118 -17.54 -4.96 -1.82
C TYR A 118 -16.49 -5.75 -2.59
N LYS A 119 -15.81 -5.07 -3.51
CA LYS A 119 -14.65 -5.63 -4.21
C LYS A 119 -13.42 -4.82 -3.90
N GLU A 120 -12.31 -5.52 -3.83
CA GLU A 120 -11.00 -4.93 -3.65
C GLU A 120 -10.02 -5.49 -4.69
N ASP A 121 -9.42 -4.59 -5.47
CA ASP A 121 -8.46 -4.95 -6.50
C ASP A 121 -7.03 -4.74 -5.98
N ALA A 122 -6.16 -5.74 -6.18
CA ALA A 122 -4.73 -5.66 -5.87
C ALA A 122 -3.95 -5.25 -7.12
N TYR A 123 -3.51 -3.99 -7.15
CA TYR A 123 -2.62 -3.43 -8.15
C TYR A 123 -1.17 -3.63 -7.73
N VAL A 124 -0.36 -4.25 -8.58
CA VAL A 124 1.05 -4.53 -8.31
C VAL A 124 1.92 -3.77 -9.31
N LEU A 125 2.92 -3.08 -8.77
CA LEU A 125 3.96 -2.36 -9.50
C LEU A 125 5.24 -3.19 -9.49
N GLU A 126 5.64 -3.64 -10.67
CA GLU A 126 6.90 -4.35 -10.89
C GLU A 126 7.61 -3.71 -12.08
N ASN A 127 8.90 -3.41 -11.91
CA ASN A 127 9.73 -2.86 -13.00
C ASN A 127 9.09 -1.65 -13.71
N GLY A 128 8.46 -0.76 -12.94
CA GLY A 128 7.80 0.45 -13.46
C GLY A 128 6.46 0.20 -14.17
N LYS A 129 5.89 -1.00 -14.08
CA LYS A 129 4.63 -1.36 -14.74
C LYS A 129 3.58 -1.82 -13.73
N TRP A 130 2.42 -1.18 -13.77
CA TRP A 130 1.25 -1.56 -12.99
C TRP A 130 0.45 -2.67 -13.67
N SER A 131 0.04 -3.68 -12.89
CA SER A 131 -0.88 -4.74 -13.30
C SER A 131 -1.87 -5.07 -12.19
N ILE A 132 -3.08 -5.52 -12.53
CA ILE A 132 -4.01 -6.08 -11.55
C ILE A 132 -3.67 -7.57 -11.40
N ARG A 133 -3.34 -8.01 -10.19
CA ARG A 133 -2.95 -9.40 -9.93
C ARG A 133 -4.06 -10.22 -9.29
N LYS A 134 -4.89 -9.60 -8.44
CA LYS A 134 -5.99 -10.26 -7.74
C LYS A 134 -7.18 -9.29 -7.61
N THR A 135 -8.38 -9.86 -7.56
CA THR A 135 -9.60 -9.17 -7.16
C THR A 135 -10.25 -10.01 -6.08
N TYR A 136 -10.46 -9.41 -4.91
CA TYR A 136 -11.18 -10.02 -3.81
C TYR A 136 -12.64 -9.57 -3.86
N THR A 137 -13.55 -10.47 -3.55
CA THR A 137 -14.95 -10.13 -3.26
C THR A 137 -15.14 -10.37 -1.78
N ILE A 138 -15.54 -9.34 -1.04
CA ILE A 138 -15.61 -9.36 0.41
C ILE A 138 -17.07 -9.24 0.83
N THR A 139 -17.47 -10.15 1.71
CA THR A 139 -18.72 -10.09 2.49
C THR A 139 -18.36 -9.99 3.97
N ASP A 140 -19.34 -9.61 4.79
CA ASP A 140 -19.23 -9.57 6.24
C ASP A 140 -18.82 -10.91 6.84
N GLU A 141 -19.30 -12.01 6.26
CA GLU A 141 -18.98 -13.38 6.69
C GLU A 141 -17.50 -13.78 6.48
N ILE A 142 -16.81 -13.18 5.51
CA ILE A 142 -15.46 -13.62 5.07
C ILE A 142 -14.38 -12.56 5.21
N GLU A 143 -14.69 -11.34 5.68
CA GLU A 143 -13.74 -10.22 5.70
C GLU A 143 -12.42 -10.58 6.40
N GLN A 144 -12.49 -11.17 7.59
CA GLN A 144 -11.29 -11.58 8.32
C GLN A 144 -10.46 -12.62 7.57
N GLU A 145 -11.11 -13.55 6.85
CA GLU A 145 -10.41 -14.53 6.03
C GLU A 145 -9.69 -13.84 4.87
N ILE A 146 -10.33 -12.85 4.22
CA ILE A 146 -9.72 -12.08 3.15
C ILE A 146 -8.53 -11.26 3.64
N HIS A 147 -8.63 -10.60 4.80
CA HIS A 147 -7.48 -9.88 5.39
C HIS A 147 -6.30 -10.83 5.63
N ASN A 148 -6.55 -12.02 6.19
CA ASN A 148 -5.50 -13.03 6.38
C ASN A 148 -4.89 -13.51 5.04
N LEU A 149 -5.67 -13.57 3.96
CA LEU A 149 -5.17 -13.91 2.62
C LEU A 149 -4.35 -12.78 2.00
N GLN A 150 -4.67 -11.52 2.31
CA GLN A 150 -3.90 -10.36 1.87
C GLN A 150 -2.56 -10.28 2.58
N ASP A 151 -2.53 -10.50 3.89
CA ASP A 151 -1.29 -10.55 4.67
C ASP A 151 -0.34 -11.62 4.12
N LYS A 152 -0.84 -12.85 3.93
CA LYS A 152 -0.07 -13.94 3.29
C LYS A 152 0.41 -13.58 1.88
N TYR A 153 -0.39 -12.82 1.13
CA TYR A 153 0.00 -12.38 -0.20
C TYR A 153 1.12 -11.34 -0.13
N ILE A 154 1.03 -10.36 0.77
CA ILE A 154 2.10 -9.38 1.03
C ILE A 154 3.38 -10.10 1.45
N ASP A 155 3.30 -11.04 2.40
CA ASP A 155 4.45 -11.85 2.84
C ASP A 155 5.10 -12.60 1.67
N SER A 156 4.28 -13.17 0.78
CA SER A 156 4.81 -13.86 -0.42
C SER A 156 5.54 -12.91 -1.37
N LEU A 157 5.04 -11.68 -1.54
CA LEU A 157 5.69 -10.66 -2.37
C LEU A 157 6.98 -10.14 -1.71
N VAL A 158 6.98 -9.97 -0.39
CA VAL A 158 8.18 -9.62 0.38
C VAL A 158 9.23 -10.70 0.15
N GLU A 159 8.91 -11.98 0.33
CA GLU A 159 9.85 -13.08 0.12
C GLU A 159 10.35 -13.23 -1.32
N GLU A 160 9.49 -12.94 -2.31
CA GLU A 160 9.81 -12.96 -3.74
C GLU A 160 10.74 -11.81 -4.13
N TYR A 161 10.45 -10.58 -3.68
CA TYR A 161 11.18 -9.38 -4.08
C TYR A 161 12.36 -9.05 -3.18
N ARG A 162 12.46 -9.70 -2.03
CA ARG A 162 13.57 -9.51 -1.10
C ARG A 162 14.88 -9.70 -1.85
N PHE A 163 15.73 -8.69 -1.75
CA PHE A 163 17.07 -8.75 -2.28
C PHE A 163 17.82 -9.91 -1.59
N ARG A 164 18.25 -10.92 -2.37
CA ARG A 164 19.13 -12.00 -1.92
C ARG A 164 20.53 -11.71 -2.47
N GLU A 165 21.53 -11.67 -1.58
CA GLU A 165 22.94 -11.52 -1.93
C GLU A 165 23.47 -12.68 -2.76
#